data_AF-A0AAD9IUA1-F1
#
_entry.id   AF-A0AAD9IUA1-F1
#
_cell.length_a   1.000
_cell.length_b   1.000
_cell.length_c   1.000
_cell.angle_alpha   90.00
_cell.angle_beta   90.00
_cell.angle_gamma   90.00
#
_symmetry.space_group_name_H-M   'P 1'
#
loop_
_entity.id
_entity.type
_entity.pdbx_description
1 polymer ?
#
loop_
_entity_poly.entity_id
_entity_poly.type
_entity_poly.pdbx_seq_one_letter_code
_entity_poly.pdbx_strand_id
1 'polypeptide(L)' 'MWEIFSGGKLPFGDVTNEEVKQKVLNGQRPIKPRNCSGEIFDIMNQCWMQQPYNRPTFHDISMKYHEITQYEDV' A
#
# COMPACT_ATOMS: atom_id res chain seq x y z
N MET A 1 5.24 -3.69 -0.60
CA MET A 1 4.05 -4.35 0.00
C MET A 1 3.01 -4.69 -1.06
N TRP A 2 2.45 -3.73 -1.80
CA TRP A 2 1.38 -4.01 -2.78
C TRP A 2 1.72 -5.08 -3.83
N GLU A 3 2.93 -5.03 -4.41
CA GLU A 3 3.39 -6.03 -5.38
C GLU A 3 3.44 -7.45 -4.78
N ILE A 4 3.80 -7.58 -3.51
CA ILE A 4 3.82 -8.87 -2.79
C ILE A 4 2.39 -9.45 -2.72
N PHE A 5 1.44 -8.66 -2.22
CA PHE A 5 0.04 -9.11 -2.04
C PHE A 5 -0.76 -9.22 -3.35
N SER A 6 -0.31 -8.56 -4.42
CA SER A 6 -0.92 -8.69 -5.75
C SER A 6 -0.39 -9.89 -6.55
N GLY A 7 0.67 -10.54 -6.08
CA GLY A 7 1.33 -11.64 -6.79
C GLY A 7 2.20 -11.14 -7.96
N GLY A 8 2.88 -10.00 -7.77
CA GLY A 8 3.80 -9.43 -8.77
C GLY A 8 3.12 -8.73 -9.94
N LYS A 9 1.87 -8.27 -9.77
CA LYS A 9 1.18 -7.51 -10.81
C LYS A 9 1.80 -6.12 -10.99
N LEU A 10 1.59 -5.53 -12.17
CA LEU A 10 1.97 -4.15 -12.44
C LEU A 10 1.01 -3.19 -11.70
N PRO A 11 1.50 -2.31 -10.80
CA PRO A 11 0.66 -1.29 -10.19
C PRO A 11 0.09 -0.36 -11.27
N PHE A 12 -1.19 0.00 -11.13
CA PHE A 12 -1.97 0.75 -12.12
C PHE A 12 -2.25 0.04 -13.46
N GLY A 13 -1.79 -1.20 -13.66
CA GLY A 13 -2.02 -1.97 -14.88
C GLY A 13 -1.28 -1.40 -16.08
N ASP A 14 -1.84 -1.55 -17.29
CA ASP A 14 -1.18 -1.22 -18.56
C ASP A 14 -1.30 0.26 -18.93
N VAL A 15 -0.89 1.14 -18.02
CA VAL A 15 -0.81 2.59 -18.26
C VAL A 15 0.65 3.03 -18.40
N THR A 16 0.88 4.12 -19.12
CA THR A 16 2.22 4.69 -19.31
C THR A 16 2.73 5.35 -18.02
N ASN A 17 4.05 5.50 -17.91
CA ASN A 17 4.66 6.17 -16.75
C ASN A 17 4.18 7.61 -16.55
N GLU A 18 3.91 8.35 -17.64
CA GLU A 18 3.37 9.72 -17.53
C GLU A 18 1.94 9.71 -16.98
N GLU A 19 1.10 8.78 -17.43
CA GLU A 19 -0.24 8.61 -16.85
C GLU A 19 -0.16 8.22 -15.37
N VAL A 20 0.72 7.29 -14.99
CA VAL A 20 0.93 6.91 -13.57
C VAL A 20 1.30 8.14 -12.74
N LYS A 21 2.22 8.96 -13.22
CA LYS A 21 2.62 10.21 -12.55
C LYS A 21 1.42 11.13 -12.33
N GLN A 22 0.59 11.36 -13.35
CA GLN A 22 -0.61 12.21 -13.21
C GLN A 22 -1.63 11.61 -12.23
N LYS A 23 -1.87 10.29 -12.29
CA LYS A 23 -2.75 9.59 -11.36
C LYS A 23 -2.28 9.75 -9.90
N VAL A 24 -0.98 9.57 -9.65
CA VAL A 24 -0.39 9.71 -8.31
C VAL A 24 -0.45 11.15 -7.82
N LEU A 25 -0.16 12.14 -8.67
CA LEU A 25 -0.28 13.56 -8.32
C LEU A 25 -1.71 13.93 -7.95
N ASN A 26 -2.71 13.33 -8.59
CA ASN A 26 -4.13 13.50 -8.29
C ASN A 26 -4.63 12.64 -7.11
N GLY A 27 -3.73 12.03 -6.34
CA GLY A 27 -4.09 11.26 -5.15
C GLY A 27 -4.56 9.83 -5.41
N GLN A 28 -4.59 9.37 -6.66
CA GLN A 28 -4.96 7.99 -6.97
C GLN A 28 -3.86 7.02 -6.55
N ARG A 29 -4.26 5.85 -6.06
CA ARG A 29 -3.37 4.78 -5.58
C ARG A 29 -3.80 3.43 -6.14
N PRO A 30 -2.92 2.41 -6.12
CA PRO A 30 -3.29 1.06 -6.53
C PRO A 30 -4.47 0.51 -5.73
N ILE A 31 -5.36 -0.24 -6.39
CA ILE A 31 -6.52 -0.87 -5.74
C ILE A 31 -6.08 -1.96 -4.76
N LYS A 32 -6.89 -2.24 -3.74
CA LYS A 32 -6.62 -3.32 -2.79
C LYS A 32 -6.47 -4.68 -3.52
N PRO A 33 -5.36 -5.41 -3.34
CA PRO A 33 -5.23 -6.76 -3.88
C PRO A 33 -6.25 -7.73 -3.26
N ARG A 34 -6.70 -8.74 -4.04
CA ARG A 34 -7.73 -9.69 -3.60
C ARG A 34 -7.37 -10.45 -2.32
N ASN A 35 -6.10 -10.83 -2.16
CA ASN A 35 -5.61 -11.64 -1.04
C ASN A 35 -4.93 -10.79 0.03
N CYS A 36 -5.25 -9.49 0.11
CA CYS A 36 -4.72 -8.58 1.12
C CYS A 36 -5.80 -8.35 2.19
N SER A 37 -5.44 -8.41 3.48
CA SER A 37 -6.36 -8.03 4.56
C SER A 37 -6.66 -6.52 4.51
N GLY A 38 -7.74 -6.09 5.19
CA GLY A 38 -8.07 -4.66 5.30
C GLY A 38 -6.95 -3.88 5.98
N GLU A 39 -6.48 -4.39 7.11
CA GLU A 39 -5.51 -3.73 7.97
C GLU A 39 -4.14 -3.57 7.28
N ILE A 40 -3.70 -4.58 6.53
CA ILE A 40 -2.48 -4.49 5.73
C ILE A 40 -2.64 -3.47 4.60
N PHE A 41 -3.81 -3.40 3.97
CA PHE A 41 -4.08 -2.37 2.96
C PHE A 41 -4.11 -0.95 3.57
N ASP A 42 -4.59 -0.81 4.80
CA ASP A 42 -4.59 0.46 5.52
C ASP A 42 -3.17 0.93 5.85
N ILE A 43 -2.25 0.02 6.17
CA ILE A 43 -0.81 0.34 6.25
C ILE A 43 -0.33 0.89 4.90
N MET A 44 -0.66 0.23 3.78
CA MET A 44 -0.26 0.71 2.45
C MET A 44 -0.82 2.10 2.16
N ASN A 45 -2.09 2.36 2.47
CA ASN A 45 -2.70 3.69 2.28
C ASN A 45 -2.00 4.77 3.11
N GLN A 46 -1.61 4.48 4.35
CA GLN A 46 -0.83 5.41 5.18
C GLN A 46 0.54 5.71 4.57
N CYS A 47 1.24 4.70 4.05
CA CYS A 47 2.49 4.87 3.30
C CYS A 47 2.32 5.73 2.04
N TRP A 48 1.11 5.82 1.51
CA TRP A 48 0.75 6.48 0.26
C TRP A 48 0.09 7.84 0.45
N MET A 49 0.09 8.40 1.66
CA MET A 49 -0.44 9.74 1.92
C MET A 49 0.15 10.78 0.96
N GLN A 50 -0.72 11.63 0.41
CA GLN A 50 -0.33 12.64 -0.58
C GLN A 50 0.75 13.56 -0.01
N GLN A 51 0.55 13.99 1.23
CA GLN A 51 1.50 14.79 1.98
C GLN A 51 2.61 13.89 2.54
N PRO A 52 3.89 14.08 2.16
CA PRO A 52 4.98 13.21 2.58
C PRO A 52 5.16 13.12 4.10
N TYR A 53 4.93 14.21 4.82
CA TYR A 53 5.08 14.29 6.27
C TYR A 53 3.99 13.52 7.05
N ASN A 54 2.91 13.12 6.39
CA ASN A 54 1.86 12.28 6.99
C ASN A 54 2.14 10.77 6.82
N ARG A 55 3.24 10.41 6.14
CA ARG A 55 3.59 9.00 5.92
C ARG A 55 4.27 8.46 7.17
N PRO A 56 3.95 7.22 7.59
CA PRO A 56 4.57 6.59 8.75
C PRO A 56 6.05 6.31 8.49
N THR A 57 6.83 6.22 9.57
CA THR A 57 8.19 5.72 9.49
C THR A 57 8.22 4.21 9.28
N PHE A 58 9.35 3.65 8.87
CA PHE A 58 9.51 2.19 8.82
C PHE A 58 9.34 1.53 10.19
N HIS A 59 9.69 2.22 11.28
CA HIS A 59 9.46 1.72 12.64
C HIS A 59 7.96 1.57 12.92
N ASP A 60 7.17 2.60 12.64
CA ASP A 60 5.71 2.57 12.81
C ASP A 60 5.05 1.49 11.95
N ILE A 61 5.51 1.34 10.69
CA ILE A 61 5.03 0.29 9.78
C ILE A 61 5.32 -1.09 10.36
N SER A 62 6.53 -1.32 10.87
CA SER A 62 6.95 -2.61 11.42
C SER A 62 6.14 -2.97 12.67
N MET A 63 5.90 -2.01 13.58
CA MET A 63 5.08 -2.23 14.76
C MET A 63 3.66 -2.63 14.38
N LYS A 64 3.00 -1.83 13.52
CA LYS A 64 1.62 -2.11 13.08
C LYS A 64 1.51 -3.44 12.35
N TYR A 65 2.49 -3.76 11.50
CA TYR A 65 2.50 -5.04 10.80
C TYR A 65 2.57 -6.20 11.80
N HIS A 66 3.45 -6.11 12.79
CA HIS A 66 3.59 -7.15 13.82
C HIS A 66 2.32 -7.31 14.64
N GLU A 67 1.68 -6.20 15.02
CA GLU A 67 0.38 -6.20 15.71
C GLU A 67 -0.68 -6.97 14.93
N ILE A 68 -0.80 -6.74 13.61
CA ILE A 68 -1.80 -7.41 12.76
C ILE A 68 -1.50 -8.91 12.64
N THR A 69 -0.25 -9.27 12.33
CA THR A 69 0.10 -10.68 12.06
C THR A 69 0.07 -11.56 13.30
N GLN A 70 0.28 -11.02 14.49
CA GLN A 70 0.21 -11.76 15.76
C GLN A 70 -1.20 -12.33 16.05
N TYR A 71 -2.26 -11.82 15.39
CA TYR A 71 -3.63 -12.34 15.53
C TYR A 71 -4.01 -13.39 14.47
N GLU A 72 -3.22 -13.58 13.40
CA GLU A 72 -3.51 -14.55 12.34
C GLU A 72 -2.93 -15.96 12.61
N ASP A 73 -2.09 -16.11 13.65
CA ASP A 73 -1.44 -17.36 14.06
C ASP A 73 -2.18 -18.12 15.20
N VAL A 74 -3.45 -17.78 15.50
CA VAL A 74 -4.30 -18.46 16.52
C VAL A 74 -5.49 -19.17 15.90
#